data_AF-A0A9L0K8L2-F1
#
_entry.id   AF-A0A9L0K8L2-F1
#
_cell.length_a   1.000
_cell.length_b   1.000
_cell.length_c   1.000
_cell.angle_alpha   90.00
_cell.angle_beta   90.00
_cell.angle_gamma   90.00
#
_symmetry.space_group_name_H-M   'P 1'
#
loop_
_entity.id
_entity.type
_entity.pdbx_description
1 polymer ?
#
loop_
_entity_poly.entity_id
_entity_poly.type
_entity_poly.pdbx_seq_one_letter_code
_entity_poly.pdbx_strand_id
1 'polypeptide(L)'
;MNRSSKMSVTGVSKSGNPRSGKGRKVHMPNVIKTKTTQQIKKNISAQKIQRAWLSHMDKTIFQLLKHTICAAEHFVSYEILKKVSPLEAELVKDPSMKCKVRFRFSGETFPPFIVFKVFLQTEGHGYKYFSGKNLLKPSSEAVVDACKIMGKKKFYHQIMEDEHLFQKFKVTDEIDVVTLKDYMQYSSLLDETPASFGGRNNYWRRLNLKNIPKTMIIYDIVDYAESGIISNRLRKEMKHLLERPQTEEMRQHQLQIVSEIRCPSSFSSIQPLYRPYQQQSQIRHLGRRSKQAKMKVEKMRKASKMAKEKSASTGTELQMDTPGWIVSLFSELVLDTG
;
A
#
# COMPACT_ATOMS: atom_id res chain seq x y z
N MET A 1 -20.49 35.06 48.77
CA MET A 1 -20.91 35.94 49.88
C MET A 1 -20.36 35.36 51.17
N ASN A 2 -19.47 36.07 51.87
CA ASN A 2 -19.51 36.21 53.33
C ASN A 2 -18.47 37.26 53.78
N ARG A 3 -19.03 38.42 54.11
CA ARG A 3 -18.63 39.43 55.10
C ARG A 3 -18.50 38.75 56.49
N SER A 4 -17.90 39.26 57.57
CA SER A 4 -17.16 40.48 57.94
C SER A 4 -16.90 40.36 59.47
N SER A 5 -15.99 41.21 59.98
CA SER A 5 -15.99 41.81 61.34
C SER A 5 -15.35 40.97 62.48
N LYS A 6 -14.65 41.53 63.49
CA LYS A 6 -14.47 42.92 63.97
C LYS A 6 -13.43 42.98 65.13
N MET A 7 -13.10 44.21 65.56
CA MET A 7 -12.50 44.70 66.83
C MET A 7 -10.97 44.90 66.88
N SER A 8 -10.38 45.92 67.53
CA SER A 8 -10.79 47.26 67.99
C SER A 8 -9.56 47.99 68.60
N VAL A 9 -9.22 49.16 68.06
CA VAL A 9 -8.84 50.44 68.71
C VAL A 9 -8.40 50.43 70.19
N THR A 10 -7.25 51.07 70.52
CA THR A 10 -7.13 52.29 71.39
C THR A 10 -5.66 52.70 71.55
N GLY A 11 -5.36 54.01 71.49
CA GLY A 11 -4.11 54.58 72.01
C GLY A 11 -3.57 55.78 71.24
N VAL A 12 -3.99 57.00 71.60
CA VAL A 12 -3.51 58.28 71.07
C VAL A 12 -2.30 58.78 71.88
N SER A 13 -1.30 59.38 71.22
CA SER A 13 -0.58 60.57 71.73
C SER A 13 0.11 61.33 70.59
N LYS A 14 -0.08 62.65 70.57
CA LYS A 14 0.47 63.61 69.60
C LYS A 14 1.84 64.13 70.06
N SER A 15 2.74 64.42 69.12
CA SER A 15 3.28 65.77 68.82
C SER A 15 4.70 65.72 68.24
N GLY A 16 5.01 66.68 67.34
CA GLY A 16 6.37 67.03 66.94
C GLY A 16 6.67 66.90 65.44
N ASN A 17 6.39 67.95 64.66
CA ASN A 17 7.03 68.21 63.36
C ASN A 17 8.17 69.25 63.58
N PRO A 18 9.05 69.53 62.60
CA PRO A 18 9.57 68.71 61.51
C PRO A 18 11.11 68.87 61.37
N ARG A 19 11.86 67.86 60.88
CA ARG A 19 13.18 68.13 60.25
C ARG A 19 13.42 67.26 59.03
N SER A 20 13.71 67.98 57.94
CA SER A 20 14.18 67.55 56.63
C SER A 20 15.19 66.39 56.70
N GLY A 21 14.84 65.28 56.07
CA GLY A 21 15.72 64.14 55.83
C GLY A 21 15.53 63.65 54.40
N LYS A 22 16.55 63.89 53.57
CA LYS A 22 16.68 63.50 52.16
C LYS A 22 16.12 62.10 51.87
N GLY A 23 15.29 62.02 50.84
CA GLY A 23 14.73 60.78 50.35
C GLY A 23 15.80 59.76 49.94
N ARG A 24 15.58 58.51 50.34
CA ARG A 24 16.00 57.34 49.57
C ARG A 24 14.74 56.63 49.09
N LYS A 25 14.31 56.93 47.87
CA LYS A 25 13.41 56.05 47.11
C LYS A 25 14.17 54.75 46.86
N VAL A 26 13.87 53.71 47.62
CA VAL A 26 14.31 52.35 47.30
C VAL A 26 13.55 51.91 46.05
N HIS A 27 14.17 52.10 44.88
CA HIS A 27 13.62 51.69 43.60
C HIS A 27 13.98 50.22 43.31
N MET A 28 13.30 49.26 43.95
CA MET A 28 13.52 47.83 43.66
C MET A 28 12.22 47.00 43.75
N PRO A 29 11.34 47.12 42.73
CA PRO A 29 10.64 45.92 42.25
C PRO A 29 10.53 45.80 40.71
N ASN A 30 10.81 46.88 39.97
CA ASN A 30 10.60 46.91 38.51
C ASN A 30 11.71 46.20 37.71
N VAL A 31 12.95 46.22 38.21
CA VAL A 31 14.09 45.57 37.53
C VAL A 31 13.99 44.04 37.56
N ILE A 32 13.48 43.46 38.65
CA ILE A 32 13.29 42.00 38.76
C ILE A 32 12.13 41.55 37.88
N LYS A 33 10.99 42.27 37.89
CA LYS A 33 9.84 41.98 37.02
C LYS A 33 10.18 42.11 35.53
N THR A 34 10.99 43.09 35.13
CA THR A 34 11.45 43.26 33.74
C THR A 34 12.42 42.17 33.32
N LYS A 35 13.37 41.75 34.19
CA LYS A 35 14.26 40.61 33.93
C LYS A 35 13.50 39.29 33.76
N THR A 36 12.53 39.01 34.63
CA THR A 36 11.66 37.83 34.51
C THR A 36 10.80 37.87 33.24
N THR A 37 10.24 39.03 32.90
CA THR A 37 9.47 39.22 31.65
C THR A 37 10.35 39.04 30.41
N GLN A 38 11.59 39.53 30.44
CA GLN A 38 12.55 39.36 29.36
C GLN A 38 12.97 37.88 29.22
N GLN A 39 13.14 37.17 30.33
CA GLN A 39 13.43 35.74 30.32
C GLN A 39 12.25 34.92 29.76
N ILE A 40 11.02 35.25 30.13
CA ILE A 40 9.82 34.63 29.56
C ILE A 40 9.76 34.88 28.05
N LYS A 41 10.02 36.10 27.59
CA LYS A 41 10.09 36.43 26.16
C LYS A 41 11.17 35.62 25.44
N LYS A 42 12.36 35.48 26.03
CA LYS A 42 13.44 34.63 25.48
C LYS A 42 13.01 33.17 25.38
N ASN A 43 12.37 32.62 26.41
CA ASN A 43 11.87 31.25 26.41
C ASN A 43 10.80 31.03 25.35
N ILE A 44 9.86 31.98 25.18
CA ILE A 44 8.85 31.93 24.12
C ILE A 44 9.51 31.95 22.73
N SER A 45 10.51 32.81 22.53
CA SER A 45 11.26 32.87 21.27
C SER A 45 12.03 31.57 21.00
N ALA A 46 12.71 31.02 22.02
CA ALA A 46 13.42 29.75 21.91
C ALA A 46 12.46 28.60 21.56
N GLN A 47 11.29 28.54 22.20
CA GLN A 47 10.25 27.56 21.89
C GLN A 47 9.74 27.70 20.45
N LYS A 48 9.57 28.93 19.95
CA LYS A 48 9.19 29.17 18.55
C LYS A 48 10.25 28.64 17.59
N ILE A 49 11.53 28.92 17.86
CA ILE A 49 12.65 28.43 17.04
C ILE A 49 12.70 26.90 17.06
N GLN A 50 12.58 26.29 18.24
CA GLN A 50 12.57 24.83 18.39
C GLN A 50 11.42 24.18 17.63
N ARG A 51 10.19 24.72 17.74
CA ARG A 51 9.03 24.22 17.00
C ARG A 51 9.21 24.37 15.49
N ALA A 52 9.75 25.50 15.03
CA ALA A 52 10.03 25.71 13.62
C ALA A 52 11.08 24.72 13.10
N TRP A 53 12.13 24.45 13.89
CA TRP A 53 13.16 23.47 13.57
C TRP A 53 12.62 22.05 13.50
N LEU A 54 11.86 21.61 14.51
CA LEU A 54 11.21 20.29 14.51
C LEU A 54 10.26 20.14 13.32
N SER A 55 9.43 21.16 13.06
CA SER A 55 8.53 21.15 11.91
C SER A 55 9.29 21.09 10.57
N HIS A 56 10.44 21.76 10.47
CA HIS A 56 11.31 21.65 9.30
C HIS A 56 11.83 20.21 9.14
N MET A 57 12.36 19.61 10.21
CA MET A 57 12.83 18.22 10.20
C MET A 57 11.72 17.24 9.80
N ASP A 58 10.53 17.37 10.37
CA ASP A 58 9.39 16.50 10.07
C ASP A 58 8.98 16.62 8.60
N LYS A 59 8.93 17.84 8.06
CA LYS A 59 8.65 18.06 6.63
C LYS A 59 9.72 17.44 5.74
N THR A 60 11.00 17.58 6.10
CA THR A 60 12.12 16.96 5.40
C THR A 60 11.98 15.45 5.38
N ILE A 61 11.76 14.81 6.54
CA ILE A 61 11.59 13.36 6.64
C ILE A 61 10.38 12.90 5.82
N PHE A 62 9.25 13.58 5.94
CA PHE A 62 8.04 13.24 5.19
C PHE A 62 8.25 13.35 3.68
N GLN A 63 8.97 14.37 3.20
CA GLN A 63 9.28 14.52 1.78
C GLN A 63 10.15 13.35 1.28
N LEU A 64 11.20 12.98 2.02
CA LEU A 64 12.05 11.83 1.68
C LEU A 64 11.26 10.51 1.65
N LEU A 65 10.41 10.29 2.66
CA LEU A 65 9.53 9.12 2.74
C LEU A 65 8.55 9.10 1.56
N LYS A 66 8.01 10.25 1.16
CA LYS A 66 7.12 10.36 -0.01
C LYS A 66 7.83 9.95 -1.29
N HIS A 67 9.04 10.45 -1.53
CA HIS A 67 9.85 10.04 -2.68
C HIS A 67 10.16 8.54 -2.65
N THR A 68 10.42 8.00 -1.45
CA THR A 68 10.66 6.57 -1.22
C THR A 68 9.46 5.72 -1.64
N ILE A 69 8.24 6.04 -1.21
CA ILE A 69 7.03 5.31 -1.61
C ILE A 69 6.83 5.40 -3.13
N CYS A 70 6.97 6.58 -3.72
CA CYS A 70 6.81 6.75 -5.16
C CYS A 70 7.82 5.90 -5.95
N ALA A 71 9.09 5.89 -5.55
CA ALA A 71 10.09 5.06 -6.19
C ALA A 71 9.84 3.56 -5.97
N ALA A 72 9.42 3.17 -4.76
CA ALA A 72 9.11 1.79 -4.43
C ALA A 72 7.99 1.23 -5.29
N GLU A 73 6.90 1.97 -5.48
CA GLU A 73 5.75 1.55 -6.30
C GLU A 73 6.10 1.34 -7.78
N HIS A 74 6.99 2.14 -8.34
CA HIS A 74 7.24 2.14 -9.79
C HIS A 74 8.46 1.31 -10.20
N PHE A 75 9.51 1.26 -9.38
CA PHE A 75 10.81 0.72 -9.79
C PHE A 75 11.36 -0.39 -8.90
N VAL A 76 11.00 -0.41 -7.61
CA VAL A 76 11.70 -1.23 -6.60
C VAL A 76 10.82 -2.31 -5.97
N SER A 77 9.53 -2.36 -6.32
CA SER A 77 8.56 -3.28 -5.71
C SER A 77 9.05 -4.74 -5.69
N TYR A 78 9.61 -5.21 -6.81
CA TYR A 78 10.14 -6.57 -6.93
C TYR A 78 11.33 -6.82 -6.00
N GLU A 79 12.30 -5.89 -5.93
CA GLU A 79 13.51 -6.06 -5.11
C GLU A 79 13.20 -6.06 -3.61
N ILE A 80 12.23 -5.23 -3.19
CA ILE A 80 11.71 -5.24 -1.82
C ILE A 80 11.00 -6.57 -1.54
N LEU A 81 10.08 -6.99 -2.41
CA LEU A 81 9.35 -8.25 -2.22
C LEU A 81 10.28 -9.46 -2.20
N LYS A 82 11.32 -9.49 -3.03
CA LYS A 82 12.30 -10.59 -3.07
C LYS A 82 12.96 -10.81 -1.70
N LYS A 83 13.06 -9.78 -0.87
CA LYS A 83 13.56 -9.88 0.51
C LYS A 83 12.48 -10.23 1.52
N VAL A 84 11.23 -9.78 1.31
CA VAL A 84 10.12 -10.05 2.23
C VAL A 84 9.51 -11.44 2.02
N SER A 85 9.16 -11.76 0.78
CA SER A 85 8.52 -13.00 0.35
C SER A 85 8.96 -13.31 -1.09
N PRO A 86 9.99 -14.17 -1.28
CA PRO A 86 10.48 -14.54 -2.60
C PRO A 86 9.39 -15.13 -3.51
N LEU A 87 8.49 -15.94 -2.94
CA LEU A 87 7.39 -16.57 -3.67
C LEU A 87 6.43 -15.53 -4.27
N GLU A 88 6.06 -14.51 -3.49
CA GLU A 88 5.20 -13.43 -4.01
C GLU A 88 5.94 -12.54 -5.01
N ALA A 89 7.25 -12.36 -4.83
CA ALA A 89 8.07 -11.60 -5.77
C ALA A 89 8.09 -12.25 -7.16
N GLU A 90 8.13 -13.58 -7.22
CA GLU A 90 8.02 -14.34 -8.48
C GLU A 90 6.67 -14.11 -9.15
N LEU A 91 5.57 -14.14 -8.39
CA LEU A 91 4.22 -13.86 -8.91
C LEU A 91 4.07 -12.42 -9.42
N VAL A 92 4.74 -11.45 -8.78
CA VAL A 92 4.72 -10.05 -9.24
C VAL A 92 5.56 -9.85 -10.51
N LYS A 93 6.58 -10.68 -10.72
CA LYS A 93 7.42 -10.63 -11.91
C LYS A 93 6.78 -11.31 -13.12
N ASP A 94 5.86 -12.25 -12.89
CA ASP A 94 5.15 -12.96 -13.94
C ASP A 94 4.22 -12.02 -14.74
N PRO A 95 4.46 -11.81 -16.05
CA PRO A 95 3.62 -10.94 -16.87
C PRO A 95 2.17 -11.42 -17.03
N SER A 96 1.91 -12.72 -16.84
CA SER A 96 0.55 -13.29 -16.90
C SER A 96 -0.29 -12.89 -15.67
N MET A 97 0.39 -12.71 -14.54
CA MET A 97 -0.19 -12.27 -13.29
C MET A 97 -0.11 -10.74 -13.23
N LYS A 98 -1.24 -10.06 -13.47
CA LYS A 98 -1.32 -8.59 -13.39
C LYS A 98 -1.26 -8.12 -11.94
N CYS A 99 -0.16 -8.34 -11.23
CA CYS A 99 0.00 -7.95 -9.83
C CYS A 99 0.52 -6.52 -9.71
N LYS A 100 0.01 -5.77 -8.74
CA LYS A 100 0.47 -4.43 -8.37
C LYS A 100 0.69 -4.34 -6.87
N VAL A 101 1.90 -3.96 -6.47
CA VAL A 101 2.22 -3.64 -5.07
C VAL A 101 1.87 -2.18 -4.82
N ARG A 102 1.17 -1.91 -3.71
CA ARG A 102 0.93 -0.53 -3.25
C ARG A 102 1.59 -0.34 -1.90
N PHE A 103 2.20 0.81 -1.72
CA PHE A 103 2.84 1.20 -0.46
C PHE A 103 2.04 2.34 0.17
N ARG A 104 1.95 2.36 1.51
CA ARG A 104 1.26 3.39 2.27
C ARG A 104 2.05 3.74 3.52
N PHE A 105 1.77 4.93 4.05
CA PHE A 105 2.18 5.30 5.40
C PHE A 105 1.17 4.77 6.41
N SER A 106 1.69 4.33 7.55
CA SER A 106 0.92 3.92 8.72
C SER A 106 1.67 4.34 9.98
N GLY A 107 0.99 4.30 11.12
CA GLY A 107 1.51 4.73 12.42
C GLY A 107 0.71 5.87 13.02
N GLU A 108 0.60 5.83 14.35
CA GLU A 108 -0.13 6.82 15.15
C GLU A 108 0.73 8.06 15.47
N THR A 109 2.05 7.90 15.43
CA THR A 109 3.03 8.94 15.73
C THR A 109 3.98 9.17 14.56
N PHE A 110 4.57 10.36 14.51
CA PHE A 110 5.56 10.72 13.50
C PHE A 110 6.97 10.29 13.95
N PRO A 111 7.84 9.79 13.05
CA PRO A 111 7.59 9.57 11.61
C PRO A 111 6.79 8.30 11.32
N PRO A 112 5.96 8.30 10.26
CA PRO A 112 5.18 7.12 9.90
C PRO A 112 6.08 6.00 9.38
N PHE A 113 5.68 4.75 9.63
CA PHE A 113 6.31 3.59 9.02
C PHE A 113 5.61 3.22 7.71
N ILE A 114 6.32 2.50 6.85
CA ILE A 114 5.82 2.08 5.53
C ILE A 114 5.15 0.71 5.67
N VAL A 115 3.95 0.58 5.10
CA VAL A 115 3.25 -0.70 4.91
C VAL A 115 3.03 -0.95 3.43
N PHE A 116 2.87 -2.21 3.05
CA PHE A 116 2.60 -2.59 1.67
C PHE A 116 1.53 -3.68 1.59
N LYS A 117 0.87 -3.75 0.43
CA LYS A 117 -0.12 -4.77 0.11
C LYS A 117 -0.06 -5.09 -1.38
N VAL A 118 -0.25 -6.36 -1.71
CA VAL A 118 -0.25 -6.85 -3.09
C VAL A 118 -1.69 -6.93 -3.56
N PHE A 119 -1.95 -6.32 -4.71
CA PHE A 119 -3.24 -6.31 -5.38
C PHE A 119 -3.12 -7.01 -6.71
N LEU A 120 -4.17 -7.69 -7.10
CA LEU A 120 -4.33 -8.10 -8.49
C LEU A 120 -5.05 -6.97 -9.22
N GLN A 121 -4.45 -6.49 -10.31
CA GLN A 121 -5.01 -5.48 -11.18
C GLN A 121 -6.11 -6.12 -12.03
N THR A 122 -7.33 -5.94 -11.56
CA THR A 122 -8.54 -6.24 -12.29
C THR A 122 -8.75 -5.15 -13.34
N GLU A 123 -8.71 -5.50 -14.63
CA GLU A 123 -9.16 -4.61 -15.71
C GLU A 123 -10.70 -4.51 -15.72
N GLY A 124 -11.29 -4.22 -14.55
CA GLY A 124 -12.74 -4.22 -14.33
C GLY A 124 -13.37 -5.58 -14.03
N HIS A 125 -12.65 -6.69 -14.20
CA HIS A 125 -13.15 -8.03 -13.87
C HIS A 125 -12.98 -8.34 -12.37
N GLY A 126 -14.05 -8.58 -11.62
CA GLY A 126 -13.93 -9.01 -10.22
C GLY A 126 -13.26 -10.38 -10.08
N TYR A 127 -12.39 -10.55 -9.07
CA TYR A 127 -11.89 -11.88 -8.70
C TYR A 127 -12.84 -12.53 -7.70
N LYS A 128 -13.18 -13.80 -7.95
CA LYS A 128 -13.94 -14.61 -7.01
C LYS A 128 -12.97 -15.36 -6.11
N TYR A 129 -13.05 -15.09 -4.81
CA TYR A 129 -12.32 -15.85 -3.80
C TYR A 129 -13.14 -17.09 -3.45
N PHE A 130 -12.51 -18.25 -3.55
CA PHE A 130 -13.12 -19.51 -3.13
C PHE A 130 -12.68 -19.79 -1.69
N SER A 131 -13.67 -19.97 -0.81
CA SER A 131 -13.47 -20.35 0.58
C SER A 131 -14.40 -21.50 0.91
N GLY A 132 -13.88 -22.54 1.57
CA GLY A 132 -14.69 -23.67 2.02
C GLY A 132 -15.87 -23.21 2.88
N LYS A 133 -15.69 -22.14 3.67
CA LYS A 133 -16.75 -21.54 4.49
C LYS A 133 -17.95 -21.07 3.66
N ASN A 134 -17.70 -20.46 2.50
CA ASN A 134 -18.75 -19.91 1.64
C ASN A 134 -19.35 -20.97 0.70
N LEU A 135 -18.59 -22.03 0.40
CA LEU A 135 -19.01 -23.07 -0.54
C LEU A 135 -19.80 -24.19 0.15
N LEU A 136 -19.43 -24.56 1.38
CA LEU A 136 -20.04 -25.68 2.09
C LEU A 136 -21.27 -25.23 2.89
N LYS A 137 -22.43 -25.78 2.56
CA LYS A 137 -23.64 -25.54 3.35
C LYS A 137 -23.53 -26.26 4.70
N PRO A 138 -23.90 -25.64 5.83
CA PRO A 138 -23.77 -26.25 7.17
C PRO A 138 -24.41 -27.64 7.31
N SER A 139 -25.50 -27.91 6.58
CA SER A 139 -26.22 -29.18 6.57
C SER A 139 -25.75 -30.19 5.51
N SER A 140 -24.66 -29.89 4.79
CA SER A 140 -24.15 -30.78 3.74
C SER A 140 -23.25 -31.88 4.29
N GLU A 141 -23.29 -33.05 3.65
CA GLU A 141 -22.38 -34.18 3.94
C GLU A 141 -20.90 -33.74 3.87
N ALA A 142 -20.58 -32.81 2.97
CA ALA A 142 -19.24 -32.24 2.85
C ALA A 142 -18.72 -31.56 4.13
N VAL A 143 -19.60 -30.99 4.98
CA VAL A 143 -19.20 -30.43 6.29
C VAL A 143 -18.88 -31.54 7.29
N VAL A 144 -19.67 -32.62 7.26
CA VAL A 144 -19.42 -33.82 8.10
C VAL A 144 -18.07 -34.42 7.73
N ASP A 145 -17.79 -34.53 6.43
CA ASP A 145 -16.51 -35.05 5.95
C ASP A 145 -15.36 -34.10 6.21
N ALA A 146 -15.56 -32.78 6.10
CA ALA A 146 -14.56 -31.80 6.52
C ALA A 146 -14.21 -31.96 8.01
N CYS A 147 -15.20 -32.17 8.88
CA CYS A 147 -14.99 -32.43 10.30
C CYS A 147 -14.20 -33.74 10.54
N LYS A 148 -14.48 -34.80 9.78
CA LYS A 148 -13.71 -36.06 9.82
C LYS A 148 -12.27 -35.87 9.38
N ILE A 149 -12.04 -35.16 8.27
CA ILE A 149 -10.70 -34.93 7.68
C ILE A 149 -9.85 -34.01 8.56
N MET A 150 -10.41 -32.89 9.02
CA MET A 150 -9.69 -31.92 9.84
C MET A 150 -9.51 -32.39 11.30
N GLY A 151 -10.41 -33.25 11.76
CA GLY A 151 -10.54 -33.68 13.14
C GLY A 151 -11.39 -32.72 13.98
N LYS A 152 -12.18 -33.28 14.90
CA LYS A 152 -13.14 -32.57 15.74
C LYS A 152 -12.57 -31.32 16.41
N LYS A 153 -11.37 -31.41 17.01
CA LYS A 153 -10.75 -30.30 17.74
C LYS A 153 -10.52 -29.06 16.86
N LYS A 154 -9.95 -29.24 15.67
CA LYS A 154 -9.67 -28.13 14.74
C LYS A 154 -10.96 -27.55 14.19
N PHE A 155 -11.91 -28.41 13.86
CA PHE A 155 -13.22 -28.02 13.35
C PHE A 155 -13.99 -27.18 14.39
N TYR A 156 -14.08 -27.65 15.64
CA TYR A 156 -14.71 -26.88 16.72
C TYR A 156 -14.00 -25.55 16.98
N HIS A 157 -12.67 -25.54 16.97
CA HIS A 157 -11.92 -24.30 17.14
C HIS A 157 -12.26 -23.26 16.05
N GLN A 158 -12.40 -23.70 14.80
CA GLN A 158 -12.82 -22.82 13.71
C GLN A 158 -14.22 -22.24 13.93
N ILE A 159 -15.18 -23.05 14.37
CA ILE A 159 -16.54 -22.58 14.70
C ILE A 159 -16.51 -21.55 15.84
N MET A 160 -15.72 -21.82 16.89
CA MET A 160 -15.61 -20.90 18.02
C MET A 160 -14.98 -19.56 17.63
N GLU A 161 -13.97 -19.58 16.77
CA GLU A 161 -13.37 -18.34 16.24
C GLU A 161 -14.36 -17.58 15.34
N ASP A 162 -15.14 -18.27 14.51
CA ASP A 162 -16.19 -17.64 13.71
C ASP A 162 -17.23 -16.93 14.60
N GLU A 163 -17.68 -17.58 15.66
CA GLU A 163 -18.63 -17.00 16.62
C GLU A 163 -18.02 -15.81 17.38
N HIS A 164 -16.77 -15.91 17.80
CA HIS A 164 -16.04 -14.82 18.45
C HIS A 164 -15.87 -13.60 17.51
N LEU A 165 -15.55 -13.82 16.24
CA LEU A 165 -15.46 -12.76 15.23
C LEU A 165 -16.83 -12.09 15.01
N PHE A 166 -17.90 -12.88 14.95
CA PHE A 166 -19.26 -12.36 14.81
C PHE A 166 -19.64 -11.46 15.99
N GLN A 167 -19.38 -11.89 17.23
CA GLN A 167 -19.62 -11.08 18.41
C GLN A 167 -18.83 -9.76 18.40
N LYS A 168 -17.59 -9.79 17.92
CA LYS A 168 -16.70 -8.62 17.88
C LYS A 168 -17.08 -7.60 16.80
N PHE A 169 -17.38 -8.06 15.58
CA PHE A 169 -17.52 -7.19 14.41
C PHE A 169 -18.96 -7.05 13.91
N LYS A 170 -19.87 -7.96 14.27
CA LYS A 170 -21.29 -8.07 13.82
C LYS A 170 -21.51 -8.31 12.32
N VAL A 171 -20.64 -7.78 11.47
CA VAL A 171 -20.63 -8.01 10.02
C VAL A 171 -19.47 -8.92 9.70
N THR A 172 -19.74 -10.22 9.57
CA THR A 172 -18.68 -11.22 9.32
C THR A 172 -18.89 -12.03 8.07
N ASP A 173 -20.13 -12.17 7.61
CA ASP A 173 -20.46 -12.90 6.39
C ASP A 173 -21.13 -12.00 5.36
N GLU A 174 -21.19 -12.47 4.10
CA GLU A 174 -21.81 -11.74 2.99
C GLU A 174 -23.30 -11.44 3.24
N ILE A 175 -23.98 -12.27 4.04
CA ILE A 175 -25.39 -12.12 4.43
C ILE A 175 -25.58 -10.91 5.37
N ASP A 176 -24.56 -10.55 6.15
CA ASP A 176 -24.62 -9.43 7.10
C ASP A 176 -24.42 -8.07 6.42
N VAL A 177 -23.99 -8.06 5.16
CA VAL A 177 -23.65 -6.84 4.43
C VAL A 177 -24.92 -6.19 3.87
N VAL A 178 -25.37 -5.12 4.52
CA VAL A 178 -26.53 -4.33 4.06
C VAL A 178 -26.08 -3.02 3.43
N THR A 179 -25.03 -2.39 3.96
CA THR A 179 -24.54 -1.09 3.49
C THR A 179 -23.14 -1.17 2.87
N LEU A 180 -22.76 -0.12 2.13
CA LEU A 180 -21.39 0.00 1.60
C LEU A 180 -20.33 0.03 2.73
N LYS A 181 -20.69 0.59 3.90
CA LYS A 181 -19.81 0.60 5.07
C LYS A 181 -19.58 -0.81 5.60
N ASP A 182 -20.65 -1.61 5.66
CA ASP A 182 -20.58 -3.01 6.07
C ASP A 182 -19.73 -3.82 5.09
N TYR A 183 -19.87 -3.55 3.79
CA TYR A 183 -19.01 -4.16 2.77
C TYR A 183 -17.53 -3.81 2.97
N MET A 184 -17.21 -2.55 3.26
CA MET A 184 -15.82 -2.14 3.54
C MET A 184 -15.27 -2.83 4.79
N GLN A 185 -16.07 -2.96 5.84
CA GLN A 185 -15.70 -3.64 7.08
C GLN A 185 -15.49 -5.14 6.84
N TYR A 186 -16.44 -5.80 6.19
CA TYR A 186 -16.37 -7.21 5.79
C TYR A 186 -15.14 -7.49 4.92
N SER A 187 -14.89 -6.65 3.91
CA SER A 187 -13.72 -6.82 3.03
C SER A 187 -12.40 -6.65 3.77
N SER A 188 -12.31 -5.71 4.71
CA SER A 188 -11.13 -5.56 5.58
C SER A 188 -10.94 -6.77 6.48
N LEU A 189 -12.02 -7.27 7.09
CA LEU A 189 -12.00 -8.47 7.93
C LEU A 189 -11.54 -9.69 7.13
N LEU A 190 -12.04 -9.90 5.91
CA LEU A 190 -11.59 -10.98 5.03
C LEU A 190 -10.10 -10.88 4.72
N ASP A 191 -9.60 -9.67 4.47
CA ASP A 191 -8.18 -9.45 4.19
C ASP A 191 -7.29 -9.73 5.41
N GLU A 192 -7.77 -9.44 6.62
CA GLU A 192 -7.08 -9.71 7.89
C GLU A 192 -7.19 -11.18 8.35
N THR A 193 -8.27 -11.86 7.99
CA THR A 193 -8.51 -13.24 8.39
C THR A 193 -7.54 -14.20 7.69
N PRO A 194 -6.91 -15.14 8.42
CA PRO A 194 -6.00 -16.11 7.81
C PRO A 194 -6.70 -17.03 6.81
N ALA A 195 -5.96 -17.52 5.82
CA ALA A 195 -6.48 -18.41 4.79
C ALA A 195 -7.01 -19.74 5.36
N SER A 196 -6.43 -20.21 6.48
CA SER A 196 -6.90 -21.42 7.18
C SER A 196 -8.32 -21.29 7.76
N PHE A 197 -8.76 -20.06 8.05
CA PHE A 197 -10.11 -19.75 8.54
C PHE A 197 -11.03 -19.27 7.40
N GLY A 198 -10.61 -19.42 6.14
CA GLY A 198 -11.40 -19.00 4.98
C GLY A 198 -11.29 -17.51 4.61
N GLY A 199 -10.33 -16.79 5.21
CA GLY A 199 -9.97 -15.43 4.82
C GLY A 199 -8.98 -15.37 3.66
N ARG A 200 -8.51 -14.16 3.33
CA ARG A 200 -7.58 -13.91 2.21
C ARG A 200 -6.13 -13.80 2.65
N ASN A 201 -5.86 -13.60 3.94
CA ASN A 201 -4.51 -13.40 4.48
C ASN A 201 -3.71 -12.31 3.71
N ASN A 202 -4.39 -11.23 3.31
CA ASN A 202 -3.83 -10.14 2.50
C ASN A 202 -3.95 -8.80 3.25
N TYR A 203 -3.44 -8.77 4.49
CA TYR A 203 -3.41 -7.58 5.31
C TYR A 203 -2.29 -6.62 4.88
N TRP A 204 -2.32 -5.39 5.39
CA TRP A 204 -1.24 -4.43 5.20
C TRP A 204 -0.01 -4.87 6.00
N ARG A 205 1.07 -5.22 5.31
CA ARG A 205 2.31 -5.71 5.93
C ARG A 205 3.29 -4.59 6.17
N ARG A 206 3.82 -4.50 7.39
CA ARG A 206 4.87 -3.52 7.73
C ARG A 206 6.18 -3.87 7.02
N LEU A 207 6.78 -2.86 6.40
CA LEU A 207 8.12 -2.94 5.83
C LEU A 207 9.14 -2.55 6.90
N ASN A 208 10.04 -3.47 7.25
CA ASN A 208 11.13 -3.22 8.20
C ASN A 208 12.44 -2.94 7.45
N LEU A 209 13.40 -2.29 8.10
CA LEU A 209 14.75 -2.08 7.55
C LEU A 209 15.43 -3.38 7.10
N LYS A 210 15.20 -4.50 7.79
CA LYS A 210 15.72 -5.84 7.42
C LYS A 210 15.25 -6.29 6.03
N ASN A 211 14.12 -5.77 5.58
CA ASN A 211 13.47 -6.14 4.34
C ASN A 211 13.94 -5.28 3.16
N ILE A 212 14.69 -4.20 3.43
CA ILE A 212 15.12 -3.24 2.43
C ILE A 212 16.60 -3.50 2.10
N PRO A 213 16.98 -3.63 0.83
CA PRO A 213 18.39 -3.77 0.45
C PRO A 213 19.23 -2.56 0.89
N LYS A 214 20.28 -2.78 1.69
CA LYS A 214 21.24 -1.73 2.12
C LYS A 214 21.96 -1.03 0.96
N THR A 215 22.01 -1.69 -0.20
CA THR A 215 22.55 -1.16 -1.45
C THR A 215 21.79 0.05 -1.97
N MET A 216 20.54 0.25 -1.53
CA MET A 216 19.67 1.33 -1.97
C MET A 216 19.62 2.47 -0.97
N ILE A 217 19.44 3.69 -1.46
CA ILE A 217 19.27 4.87 -0.57
C ILE A 217 17.93 4.84 0.18
N ILE A 218 16.94 4.07 -0.30
CA ILE A 218 15.69 3.80 0.44
C ILE A 218 15.99 3.29 1.85
N TYR A 219 17.00 2.41 2.01
CA TYR A 219 17.41 1.92 3.32
C TYR A 219 17.82 3.08 4.24
N ASP A 220 18.66 3.99 3.74
CA ASP A 220 19.15 5.13 4.53
C ASP A 220 18.04 6.13 4.87
N ILE A 221 17.08 6.32 3.98
CA ILE A 221 15.95 7.22 4.21
C ILE A 221 15.07 6.66 5.34
N VAL A 222 14.75 5.37 5.28
CA VAL A 222 13.96 4.71 6.32
C VAL A 222 14.75 4.65 7.64
N ASP A 223 16.06 4.39 7.59
CA ASP A 223 16.93 4.37 8.76
C ASP A 223 17.05 5.75 9.40
N TYR A 224 17.13 6.80 8.59
CA TYR A 224 17.09 8.19 9.06
C TYR A 224 15.75 8.54 9.71
N ALA A 225 14.63 8.05 9.17
CA ALA A 225 13.32 8.25 9.79
C ALA A 225 13.22 7.52 11.13
N GLU A 226 13.70 6.27 11.24
CA GLU A 226 13.62 5.49 12.48
C GLU A 226 14.63 5.94 13.56
N SER A 227 15.86 6.31 13.17
CA SER A 227 16.96 6.62 14.09
C SER A 227 17.24 8.10 14.30
N GLY A 228 16.83 8.96 13.36
CA GLY A 228 17.22 10.38 13.31
C GLY A 228 18.68 10.62 12.88
N ILE A 229 19.44 9.58 12.53
CA ILE A 229 20.85 9.69 12.15
C ILE A 229 20.98 9.70 10.63
N ILE A 230 21.56 10.78 10.09
CA ILE A 230 21.74 10.92 8.64
C ILE A 230 23.00 10.18 8.16
N SER A 231 22.84 9.26 7.21
CA SER A 231 23.97 8.58 6.58
C SER A 231 24.79 9.55 5.70
N ASN A 232 26.09 9.29 5.54
CA ASN A 232 26.94 10.09 4.65
C ASN A 232 26.48 10.03 3.18
N ARG A 233 25.90 8.90 2.76
CA ARG A 233 25.33 8.71 1.42
C ARG A 233 24.09 9.57 1.24
N LEU A 234 23.15 9.50 2.18
CA LEU A 234 21.94 10.31 2.16
C LEU A 234 22.27 11.81 2.21
N ARG A 235 23.27 12.21 3.00
CA ARG A 235 23.70 13.62 3.08
C ARG A 235 24.12 14.20 1.73
N LYS A 236 24.78 13.42 0.86
CA LYS A 236 25.19 13.87 -0.48
C LYS A 236 24.00 14.08 -1.41
N GLU A 237 23.08 13.14 -1.42
CA GLU A 237 21.89 13.18 -2.30
C GLU A 237 20.78 14.09 -1.77
N MET A 238 20.84 14.46 -0.48
CA MET A 238 19.80 15.23 0.22
C MET A 238 19.41 16.51 -0.52
N LYS A 239 20.39 17.22 -1.07
CA LYS A 239 20.14 18.46 -1.82
C LYS A 239 19.21 18.23 -3.01
N HIS A 240 19.47 17.16 -3.76
CA HIS A 240 18.67 16.80 -4.94
C HIS A 240 17.29 16.25 -4.58
N LEU A 241 17.18 15.50 -3.47
CA LEU A 241 15.92 14.91 -3.02
C LEU A 241 14.94 15.93 -2.40
N LEU A 242 15.45 17.00 -1.80
CA LEU A 242 14.62 18.04 -1.18
C LEU A 242 14.23 19.16 -2.14
N GLU A 243 14.94 19.28 -3.26
CA GLU A 243 14.62 20.26 -4.28
C GLU A 243 13.23 20.00 -4.88
N ARG A 244 12.43 21.07 -5.01
CA ARG A 244 11.11 20.95 -5.61
C ARG A 244 11.28 20.74 -7.12
N PRO A 245 10.81 19.63 -7.70
CA PRO A 245 10.98 19.39 -9.13
C PRO A 245 10.19 20.44 -9.92
N GLN A 246 10.88 21.18 -10.77
CA GLN A 246 10.26 22.14 -11.70
C GLN A 246 10.03 21.50 -13.09
N THR A 247 10.83 20.49 -13.44
CA THR A 247 10.75 19.74 -14.69
C THR A 247 10.53 18.25 -14.44
N GLU A 248 9.97 17.54 -15.43
CA GLU A 248 9.78 16.10 -15.33
C GLU A 248 11.12 15.34 -15.29
N GLU A 249 12.16 15.86 -15.96
CA GLU A 249 13.50 15.28 -15.91
C GLU A 249 14.09 15.31 -14.50
N MET A 250 13.94 16.41 -13.76
CA MET A 250 14.36 16.48 -12.36
C MET A 250 13.62 15.46 -11.50
N ARG A 251 12.31 15.29 -11.73
CA ARG A 251 11.50 14.31 -11.02
C ARG A 251 11.95 12.87 -11.33
N GLN A 252 12.24 12.57 -12.59
CA GLN A 252 12.78 11.26 -12.99
C GLN A 252 14.15 11.01 -12.38
N HIS A 253 15.02 12.01 -12.35
CA HIS A 253 16.33 11.92 -11.72
C HIS A 253 16.22 11.64 -10.21
N GLN A 254 15.31 12.32 -9.49
CA GLN A 254 15.03 12.03 -8.08
C GLN A 254 14.55 10.59 -7.87
N LEU A 255 13.65 10.10 -8.72
CA LEU A 255 13.17 8.72 -8.64
C LEU A 255 14.28 7.71 -8.96
N GLN A 256 15.16 8.04 -9.89
CA GLN A 256 16.32 7.22 -10.24
C GLN A 256 17.30 7.13 -9.07
N ILE A 257 17.66 8.24 -8.43
CA ILE A 257 18.51 8.25 -7.22
C ILE A 257 17.95 7.33 -6.15
N VAL A 258 16.62 7.36 -5.93
CA VAL A 258 15.96 6.55 -4.90
C VAL A 258 15.93 5.07 -5.28
N SER A 259 15.70 4.76 -6.55
CA SER A 259 15.53 3.38 -7.04
C SER A 259 16.83 2.67 -7.44
N GLU A 260 17.92 3.40 -7.59
CA GLU A 260 19.21 2.84 -8.02
C GLU A 260 19.76 1.82 -7.00
N ILE A 261 20.05 0.61 -7.49
CA ILE A 261 20.73 -0.42 -6.71
C ILE A 261 22.23 -0.21 -6.88
N ARG A 262 22.87 0.44 -5.90
CA ARG A 262 24.32 0.66 -5.94
C ARG A 262 25.04 -0.61 -5.48
N CYS A 263 25.83 -1.21 -6.38
CA CYS A 263 26.72 -2.30 -6.02
C CYS A 263 27.92 -1.73 -5.23
N PRO A 264 28.36 -2.37 -4.13
CA PRO A 264 29.67 -2.05 -3.55
C PRO A 264 30.71 -2.24 -4.65
N SER A 265 31.62 -1.29 -4.79
CA SER A 265 32.68 -1.24 -5.81
C SER A 265 33.72 -2.38 -5.70
N SER A 266 33.40 -3.46 -4.99
CA SER A 266 34.18 -4.70 -4.90
C SER A 266 33.86 -5.70 -6.01
N PHE A 267 32.85 -5.44 -6.86
CA PHE A 267 32.57 -6.24 -8.06
C PHE A 267 32.84 -5.41 -9.32
N SER A 268 34.09 -5.04 -9.53
CA SER A 268 34.55 -4.60 -10.85
C SER A 268 34.40 -5.77 -11.83
N SER A 269 33.56 -5.59 -12.85
CA SER A 269 33.43 -6.45 -14.03
C SER A 269 32.96 -7.90 -13.80
N ILE A 270 31.67 -8.08 -13.54
CA ILE A 270 30.93 -9.11 -14.29
C ILE A 270 29.78 -8.38 -14.97
N GLN A 271 29.97 -8.01 -16.23
CA GLN A 271 28.87 -7.58 -17.08
C GLN A 271 27.84 -8.73 -17.11
N PRO A 272 26.58 -8.52 -16.68
CA PRO A 272 25.53 -9.44 -17.06
C PRO A 272 25.38 -9.30 -18.58
N LEU A 273 25.58 -10.40 -19.32
CA LEU A 273 25.19 -10.51 -20.73
C LEU A 273 23.66 -10.53 -20.88
N TYR A 274 22.94 -9.65 -20.17
CA TYR A 274 21.51 -9.47 -20.34
C TYR A 274 21.27 -8.19 -21.12
N ARG A 275 21.20 -8.36 -22.44
CA ARG A 275 20.75 -7.33 -23.37
C ARG A 275 19.27 -7.03 -23.04
N PRO A 276 18.87 -5.76 -22.86
CA PRO A 276 17.45 -5.43 -22.81
C PRO A 276 16.79 -5.86 -24.12
N TYR A 277 15.62 -6.48 -24.03
CA TYR A 277 14.80 -6.83 -25.19
C TYR A 277 14.29 -5.54 -25.84
N GLN A 278 15.12 -4.92 -26.68
CA GLN A 278 14.67 -3.89 -27.61
C GLN A 278 13.67 -4.54 -28.56
N GLN A 279 12.47 -3.96 -28.65
CA GLN A 279 11.43 -4.33 -29.61
C GLN A 279 12.05 -4.50 -30.99
N GLN A 280 12.18 -5.76 -31.41
CA GLN A 280 12.72 -6.14 -32.70
C GLN A 280 11.62 -6.07 -33.75
N SER A 281 11.10 -4.86 -34.00
CA SER A 281 10.29 -4.57 -35.19
C SER A 281 11.20 -4.31 -36.38
N GLN A 282 11.96 -5.34 -36.78
CA GLN A 282 12.47 -5.57 -38.14
C GLN A 282 13.28 -6.87 -38.14
N ILE A 283 12.57 -7.98 -38.31
CA ILE A 283 13.19 -9.28 -38.59
C ILE A 283 13.90 -9.16 -39.95
N ARG A 284 15.23 -8.96 -39.91
CA ARG A 284 16.09 -9.18 -41.08
C ARG A 284 16.11 -10.69 -41.36
N HIS A 285 15.43 -11.11 -42.42
CA HIS A 285 15.50 -12.49 -42.90
C HIS A 285 16.91 -12.80 -43.40
N LEU A 286 17.68 -13.56 -42.62
CA LEU A 286 18.88 -14.23 -43.11
C LEU A 286 18.44 -15.35 -44.06
N GLY A 287 18.60 -15.07 -45.35
CA GLY A 287 18.14 -15.93 -46.44
C GLY A 287 19.02 -17.14 -46.66
N ARG A 288 18.45 -18.34 -46.47
CA ARG A 288 18.74 -19.54 -47.26
C ARG A 288 17.56 -20.52 -47.16
N ARG A 289 16.43 -20.16 -47.77
CA ARG A 289 15.36 -21.13 -48.08
C ARG A 289 15.56 -21.62 -49.52
N SER A 290 15.57 -22.94 -49.71
CA SER A 290 15.68 -23.58 -51.03
C SER A 290 14.57 -23.07 -51.96
N LYS A 291 14.84 -22.99 -53.27
CA LYS A 291 13.86 -22.53 -54.27
C LYS A 291 12.53 -23.31 -54.19
N GLN A 292 12.61 -24.61 -53.91
CA GLN A 292 11.44 -25.48 -53.77
C GLN A 292 10.56 -25.10 -52.56
N ALA A 293 11.17 -24.73 -51.43
CA ALA A 293 10.43 -24.26 -50.26
C ALA A 293 9.73 -22.91 -50.51
N LYS A 294 10.34 -22.02 -51.30
CA LYS A 294 9.72 -20.76 -51.71
C LYS A 294 8.50 -20.99 -52.60
N MET A 295 8.62 -21.85 -53.61
CA MET A 295 7.50 -22.17 -54.50
C MET A 295 6.33 -22.85 -53.76
N LYS A 296 6.61 -23.72 -52.77
CA LYS A 296 5.56 -24.34 -51.96
C LYS A 296 4.79 -23.32 -51.12
N VAL A 297 5.48 -22.36 -50.51
CA VAL A 297 4.84 -21.28 -49.73
C VAL A 297 4.04 -20.35 -50.62
N GLU A 298 4.53 -20.02 -51.82
CA GLU A 298 3.82 -19.17 -52.76
C GLU A 298 2.55 -19.85 -53.30
N LYS A 299 2.62 -21.15 -53.59
CA LYS A 299 1.46 -21.96 -53.98
C LYS A 299 0.40 -22.02 -52.87
N MET A 300 0.82 -22.22 -51.62
CA MET A 300 -0.08 -22.19 -50.45
C MET A 300 -0.73 -20.81 -50.28
N ARG A 301 0.02 -19.71 -50.45
CA ARG A 301 -0.53 -18.35 -50.38
C ARG A 301 -1.55 -18.07 -51.48
N LYS A 302 -1.29 -18.52 -52.71
CA LYS A 302 -2.26 -18.41 -53.82
C LYS A 302 -3.53 -19.22 -53.54
N ALA A 303 -3.41 -20.44 -53.03
CA ALA A 303 -4.55 -21.26 -52.65
C ALA A 303 -5.41 -20.61 -51.55
N SER A 304 -4.79 -20.03 -50.51
CA SER A 304 -5.52 -19.30 -49.46
C SER A 304 -6.20 -18.04 -49.98
N LYS A 305 -5.57 -17.29 -50.90
CA LYS A 305 -6.21 -16.11 -51.51
C LYS A 305 -7.41 -16.50 -52.36
N MET A 306 -7.27 -17.53 -53.19
CA MET A 306 -8.39 -18.04 -54.00
C MET A 306 -9.51 -18.62 -53.14
N ALA A 307 -9.20 -19.26 -52.01
CA ALA A 307 -10.22 -19.73 -51.06
C ALA A 307 -10.96 -18.55 -50.40
N LYS A 308 -10.22 -17.48 -50.06
CA LYS A 308 -10.79 -16.27 -49.46
C LYS A 308 -11.63 -15.46 -50.46
N GLU A 309 -11.22 -15.42 -51.73
CA GLU A 309 -11.97 -14.79 -52.82
C GLU A 309 -13.22 -15.61 -53.19
N LYS A 310 -13.14 -16.95 -53.19
CA LYS A 310 -14.32 -17.81 -53.33
C LYS A 310 -15.31 -17.61 -52.19
N SER A 311 -14.86 -17.55 -50.93
CA SER A 311 -15.76 -17.27 -49.80
C SER A 311 -16.36 -15.86 -49.83
N ALA A 312 -15.70 -14.90 -50.50
CA ALA A 312 -16.22 -13.55 -50.67
C ALA A 312 -17.18 -13.40 -51.87
N SER A 313 -17.11 -14.31 -52.86
CA SER A 313 -17.99 -14.32 -54.04
C SER A 313 -19.26 -15.18 -53.86
N THR A 314 -19.32 -16.05 -52.84
CA THR A 314 -20.51 -16.87 -52.54
C THR A 314 -21.42 -16.24 -51.46
N GLY A 315 -21.18 -14.99 -51.09
CA GLY A 315 -21.86 -14.29 -50.00
C GLY A 315 -22.90 -13.26 -50.43
N THR A 316 -23.61 -13.47 -51.55
CA THR A 316 -24.76 -12.61 -51.90
C THR A 316 -25.80 -13.36 -52.75
N GLU A 317 -26.55 -14.30 -52.17
CA GLU A 317 -27.94 -14.57 -52.59
C GLU A 317 -28.72 -15.47 -51.59
N LEU A 318 -29.97 -15.03 -51.34
CA LEU A 318 -31.18 -15.69 -50.83
C LEU A 318 -31.36 -16.11 -49.35
N GLN A 319 -32.25 -15.33 -48.71
CA GLN A 319 -33.59 -15.65 -48.18
C GLN A 319 -33.85 -16.72 -47.10
N MET A 320 -34.84 -16.33 -46.27
CA MET A 320 -35.48 -17.01 -45.16
C MET A 320 -36.07 -18.37 -45.52
N ASP A 321 -36.15 -19.29 -44.55
CA ASP A 321 -37.42 -19.88 -44.10
C ASP A 321 -37.24 -20.80 -42.89
N THR A 322 -38.22 -20.78 -41.98
CA THR A 322 -38.46 -21.80 -40.94
C THR A 322 -39.78 -22.48 -41.31
N PRO A 323 -39.90 -23.83 -41.30
CA PRO A 323 -40.52 -24.59 -40.18
C PRO A 323 -39.83 -25.98 -39.99
N GLY A 324 -40.02 -26.83 -38.98
CA GLY A 324 -41.08 -27.05 -38.00
C GLY A 324 -41.81 -28.39 -38.24
N TRP A 325 -41.29 -29.52 -37.72
CA TRP A 325 -41.98 -30.78 -37.26
C TRP A 325 -40.91 -31.84 -36.91
N ILE A 326 -40.79 -32.37 -35.68
CA ILE A 326 -41.66 -33.25 -34.87
C ILE A 326 -41.50 -34.75 -35.20
N VAL A 327 -40.88 -35.45 -34.23
CA VAL A 327 -41.21 -36.79 -33.67
C VAL A 327 -40.99 -38.03 -34.55
N SER A 328 -40.13 -38.94 -34.07
CA SER A 328 -40.58 -40.20 -33.44
C SER A 328 -39.42 -41.13 -33.07
N LEU A 329 -39.32 -41.47 -31.79
CA LEU A 329 -39.25 -42.85 -31.26
C LEU A 329 -39.32 -42.70 -29.72
N PHE A 330 -40.48 -42.58 -29.09
CA PHE A 330 -41.51 -43.58 -28.76
C PHE A 330 -41.07 -44.69 -27.78
N SER A 331 -41.93 -44.82 -26.76
CA SER A 331 -42.21 -45.93 -25.85
C SER A 331 -41.25 -46.18 -24.68
N GLU A 332 -41.69 -46.48 -23.46
CA GLU A 332 -43.02 -46.53 -22.80
C GLU A 332 -42.72 -47.06 -21.40
N LEU A 333 -43.18 -46.41 -20.34
CA LEU A 333 -43.60 -47.08 -19.10
C LEU A 333 -44.45 -46.08 -18.31
N VAL A 334 -45.70 -46.48 -18.18
CA VAL A 334 -46.90 -45.74 -17.82
C VAL A 334 -47.51 -46.52 -16.64
N LEU A 335 -48.17 -45.78 -15.74
CA LEU A 335 -49.13 -46.22 -14.69
C LEU A 335 -48.52 -46.79 -13.39
N ASP A 336 -49.09 -46.57 -12.20
CA ASP A 336 -50.46 -46.18 -11.81
C ASP A 336 -50.39 -45.59 -10.37
N THR A 337 -50.94 -44.39 -10.12
CA THR A 337 -52.15 -44.09 -9.31
C THR A 337 -52.19 -44.56 -7.84
N GLY A 338 -52.53 -43.60 -6.97
CA GLY A 338 -52.71 -43.70 -5.52
C GLY A 338 -52.67 -42.32 -4.89
#